data_AF-A0A3M1CNR7-F1
#
_entry.id   AF-A0A3M1CNR7-F1
#
_cell.length_a   1.000
_cell.length_b   1.000
_cell.length_c   1.000
_cell.angle_alpha   90.00
_cell.angle_beta   90.00
_cell.angle_gamma   90.00
#
_symmetry.space_group_name_H-M   'P 1'
#
loop_
_entity.id
_entity.type
_entity.pdbx_description
1 polymer ?
#
loop_
_entity_poly.entity_id
_entity_poly.type
_entity_poly.pdbx_seq_one_letter_code
_entity_poly.pdbx_strand_id
1 'polypeptide(L)'
;MDRADGASSPAPHEGRGEVKGTQSSEKTVFKVFRWTVYTLFLGGMAFVAACLVVGIVSHLNWRYTDVEASQGMNADGSELDQLQLGNCLEWLEQLKAELDRNIHNALKGAGDRRELLRRWRGWSFRWRRRFEKVGYTCKLTGYTYPEKSLLAKLAGIYRLQDVLERNLDRMVRAFIIENARSLSELRELLDRARKELQLPPT
;
A
#
# COMPACT_ATOMS: atom_id res chain seq x y z
N MET A 1 83.18 -63.74 22.54
CA MET A 1 83.40 -64.25 21.17
C MET A 1 82.05 -64.08 20.51
N ASP A 2 81.75 -63.08 19.68
CA ASP A 2 82.60 -62.34 18.73
C ASP A 2 82.29 -60.83 18.65
N ARG A 3 83.34 -60.09 18.24
CA ARG A 3 83.43 -58.70 17.71
C ARG A 3 82.50 -58.49 16.51
N ALA A 4 82.25 -57.30 15.93
CA ALA A 4 82.46 -55.86 16.13
C ALA A 4 81.62 -55.20 15.00
N ASP A 5 81.12 -53.97 15.10
CA ASP A 5 81.66 -52.73 14.51
C ASP A 5 80.51 -51.69 14.67
N GLY A 6 80.67 -50.41 15.02
CA GLY A 6 81.74 -49.48 14.72
C GLY A 6 81.32 -48.55 13.58
N ALA A 7 80.55 -47.48 13.86
CA ALA A 7 80.45 -46.30 12.96
C ALA A 7 79.82 -45.06 13.63
N SER A 8 80.70 -44.14 14.02
CA SER A 8 80.68 -42.68 13.76
C SER A 8 79.38 -41.84 13.87
N SER A 9 79.40 -40.85 14.77
CA SER A 9 78.56 -39.63 14.73
C SER A 9 78.83 -38.76 13.50
N PRO A 10 77.90 -37.86 13.17
CA PRO A 10 78.21 -36.45 13.43
C PRO A 10 77.03 -35.68 14.07
N ALA A 11 77.33 -34.75 14.98
CA ALA A 11 76.48 -33.60 15.30
C ALA A 11 76.48 -32.62 14.10
N PRO A 12 75.67 -31.54 14.00
CA PRO A 12 74.81 -30.90 15.00
C PRO A 12 73.43 -30.46 14.45
N HIS A 13 72.56 -29.88 15.30
CA HIS A 13 72.01 -28.53 15.11
C HIS A 13 70.96 -28.26 16.18
N GLU A 14 71.42 -27.56 17.22
CA GLU A 14 70.58 -26.69 18.03
C GLU A 14 69.81 -25.71 17.14
N GLY A 15 68.53 -25.58 17.45
CA GLY A 15 67.85 -24.29 17.58
C GLY A 15 68.03 -23.28 16.45
N ARG A 16 67.09 -23.32 15.49
CA ARG A 16 66.59 -22.07 14.90
C ARG A 16 65.09 -22.17 14.71
N GLY A 17 64.35 -21.63 15.67
CA GLY A 17 62.96 -21.31 15.47
C GLY A 17 62.87 -20.23 14.40
N GLU A 18 62.16 -20.50 13.30
CA GLU A 18 61.65 -19.47 12.40
C GLU A 18 60.27 -19.90 11.87
N VAL A 19 59.27 -19.42 12.59
CA VAL A 19 57.96 -18.93 12.15
C VAL A 19 57.33 -19.64 10.93
N LYS A 20 56.68 -20.78 11.18
CA LYS A 20 55.60 -21.30 10.32
C LYS A 20 54.27 -21.12 11.02
N GLY A 21 53.75 -19.89 11.07
CA GLY A 21 52.62 -19.65 11.96
C GLY A 21 51.82 -18.38 11.80
N THR A 22 51.71 -17.74 10.63
CA THR A 22 50.77 -16.61 10.49
C THR A 22 50.16 -16.39 9.10
N GLN A 23 50.59 -17.06 8.02
CA GLN A 23 50.00 -16.81 6.69
C GLN A 23 48.70 -17.58 6.37
N SER A 24 48.40 -18.67 7.08
CA SER A 24 47.23 -19.52 6.79
C SER A 24 45.93 -18.93 7.35
N SER A 25 45.99 -18.32 8.54
CA SER A 25 44.83 -17.76 9.24
C SER A 25 44.28 -16.52 8.50
N GLU A 26 45.16 -15.64 8.04
CA GLU A 26 44.78 -14.38 7.39
C GLU A 26 44.05 -14.61 6.05
N LYS A 27 44.53 -15.57 5.22
CA LYS A 27 43.86 -15.96 3.97
C LYS A 27 42.49 -16.62 4.21
N THR A 28 42.34 -17.30 5.35
CA THR A 28 41.10 -17.98 5.72
C THR A 28 40.08 -16.98 6.21
N VAL A 29 40.49 -16.04 7.08
CA VAL A 29 39.65 -14.93 7.55
C VAL A 29 39.21 -14.03 6.39
N PHE A 30 40.11 -13.70 5.46
CA PHE A 30 39.76 -12.88 4.29
C PHE A 30 38.80 -13.59 3.33
N LYS A 31 38.91 -14.92 3.18
CA LYS A 31 37.96 -15.73 2.40
C LYS A 31 36.59 -15.81 3.06
N VAL A 32 36.54 -16.02 4.38
CA VAL A 32 35.28 -16.04 5.15
C VAL A 32 34.61 -14.68 5.13
N PHE A 33 35.37 -13.59 5.32
CA PHE A 33 34.86 -12.23 5.24
C PHE A 33 34.28 -11.90 3.86
N ARG A 34 34.99 -12.26 2.78
CA ARG A 34 34.45 -12.13 1.41
C ARG A 34 33.16 -12.91 1.23
N TRP A 35 33.10 -14.16 1.68
CA TRP A 35 31.90 -14.98 1.57
C TRP A 35 30.71 -14.38 2.34
N THR A 36 30.95 -13.88 3.55
CA THR A 36 29.92 -13.22 4.36
C THR A 36 29.41 -11.93 3.69
N VAL A 37 30.29 -11.14 3.08
CA VAL A 37 29.89 -9.92 2.35
C VAL A 37 29.10 -10.29 1.09
N TYR A 38 29.51 -11.33 0.35
CA TYR A 38 28.76 -11.80 -0.81
C TYR A 38 27.38 -12.33 -0.45
N THR A 39 27.24 -13.10 0.65
CA THR A 39 25.94 -13.61 1.10
C THR A 39 25.04 -12.50 1.61
N LEU A 40 25.58 -11.50 2.33
CA LEU A 40 24.83 -10.30 2.73
C LEU A 40 24.36 -9.49 1.53
N PHE A 41 25.22 -9.31 0.53
CA PHE A 41 24.88 -8.58 -0.69
C PHE A 41 23.82 -9.31 -1.53
N LEU A 42 23.99 -10.62 -1.74
CA LEU A 42 22.99 -11.46 -2.43
C LEU A 42 21.66 -11.49 -1.67
N GLY A 43 21.70 -11.59 -0.33
CA GLY A 43 20.52 -11.52 0.52
C GLY A 43 19.81 -10.17 0.42
N GLY A 44 20.57 -9.07 0.44
CA GLY A 44 20.03 -7.71 0.26
C GLY A 44 19.40 -7.51 -1.12
N MET A 45 20.05 -7.98 -2.18
CA MET A 45 19.52 -7.91 -3.54
C MET A 45 18.25 -8.75 -3.71
N ALA A 46 18.22 -9.95 -3.14
CA ALA A 46 17.01 -10.79 -3.13
C ALA A 46 15.87 -10.15 -2.34
N PHE A 47 16.18 -9.51 -1.21
CA PHE A 47 15.20 -8.78 -0.42
C PHE A 47 14.62 -7.57 -1.19
N VAL A 48 15.48 -6.75 -1.81
CA VAL A 48 15.04 -5.61 -2.62
C VAL A 48 14.24 -6.08 -3.84
N ALA A 49 14.65 -7.16 -4.50
CA ALA A 49 13.90 -7.77 -5.59
C ALA A 49 12.53 -8.27 -5.11
N ALA A 50 12.45 -8.93 -3.96
CA ALA A 50 11.18 -9.35 -3.36
C ALA A 50 10.30 -8.14 -3.03
N CYS A 51 10.85 -7.07 -2.46
CA CYS A 51 10.11 -5.84 -2.19
C CYS A 51 9.60 -5.15 -3.48
N LEU A 52 10.41 -5.13 -4.54
CA LEU A 52 10.01 -4.61 -5.85
C LEU A 52 8.94 -5.48 -6.49
N VAL A 53 9.08 -6.81 -6.46
CA VAL A 53 8.06 -7.74 -6.97
C VAL A 53 6.78 -7.61 -6.18
N VAL A 54 6.82 -7.54 -4.84
CA VAL A 54 5.62 -7.32 -4.01
C VAL A 54 5.01 -5.94 -4.27
N GLY A 55 5.82 -4.90 -4.47
CA GLY A 55 5.35 -3.56 -4.82
C GLY A 55 4.68 -3.53 -6.19
N ILE A 56 5.30 -4.14 -7.21
CA ILE A 56 4.78 -4.24 -8.58
C ILE A 56 3.55 -5.14 -8.62
N VAL A 57 3.56 -6.30 -7.94
CA VAL A 57 2.40 -7.20 -7.84
C VAL A 57 1.27 -6.53 -7.07
N SER A 58 1.55 -5.81 -5.98
CA SER A 58 0.51 -5.04 -5.29
C SER A 58 -0.05 -3.94 -6.17
N HIS A 59 0.79 -3.26 -6.96
CA HIS A 59 0.38 -2.20 -7.89
C HIS A 59 -0.32 -2.74 -9.16
N LEU A 60 0.02 -3.93 -9.64
CA LEU A 60 -0.62 -4.61 -10.77
C LEU A 60 -1.92 -5.28 -10.33
N ASN A 61 -1.93 -5.96 -9.20
CA ASN A 61 -3.16 -6.45 -8.58
C ASN A 61 -4.13 -5.28 -8.39
N TRP A 62 -3.64 -4.14 -7.88
CA TRP A 62 -4.39 -2.88 -7.81
C TRP A 62 -4.98 -2.36 -9.14
N ARG A 63 -4.43 -2.73 -10.31
CA ARG A 63 -5.01 -2.41 -11.64
C ARG A 63 -5.90 -3.50 -12.23
N TYR A 64 -5.75 -4.76 -11.82
CA TYR A 64 -6.35 -5.91 -12.51
C TYR A 64 -7.29 -6.79 -11.66
N THR A 65 -7.33 -6.69 -10.32
CA THR A 65 -8.34 -7.44 -9.52
C THR A 65 -9.77 -6.97 -9.76
N ASP A 66 -9.96 -5.79 -10.35
CA ASP A 66 -11.28 -5.29 -10.76
C ASP A 66 -11.89 -6.06 -11.95
N VAL A 67 -11.08 -6.85 -12.70
CA VAL A 67 -11.54 -7.66 -13.83
C VAL A 67 -11.90 -9.10 -13.41
N GLU A 68 -11.32 -9.61 -12.32
CA GLU A 68 -11.53 -11.02 -11.88
C GLU A 68 -12.50 -11.19 -10.70
N ALA A 69 -12.96 -10.10 -10.07
CA ALA A 69 -13.96 -10.15 -8.99
C ALA A 69 -15.36 -10.60 -9.44
N SER A 70 -15.54 -10.98 -10.71
CA SER A 70 -16.80 -11.44 -11.31
C SER A 70 -16.97 -12.96 -11.38
N GLN A 71 -16.24 -13.75 -10.57
CA GLN A 71 -16.69 -15.12 -10.25
C GLN A 71 -17.83 -15.07 -9.22
N GLY A 72 -18.93 -14.42 -9.60
CA GLY A 72 -20.13 -14.30 -8.79
C GLY A 72 -21.01 -15.54 -8.91
N MET A 73 -21.66 -15.92 -7.81
CA MET A 73 -22.81 -16.82 -7.86
C MET A 73 -23.86 -16.25 -8.83
N ASN A 74 -24.61 -17.12 -9.51
CA ASN A 74 -25.77 -16.67 -10.28
C ASN A 74 -26.80 -16.11 -9.29
N ALA A 75 -27.28 -14.89 -9.53
CA ALA A 75 -28.36 -14.34 -8.73
C ALA A 75 -29.58 -15.25 -8.81
N ASP A 76 -30.08 -15.69 -7.66
CA ASP A 76 -31.35 -16.41 -7.60
C ASP A 76 -32.46 -15.46 -8.08
N GLY A 77 -33.19 -15.88 -9.12
CA GLY A 77 -34.00 -15.06 -10.03
C GLY A 77 -35.25 -14.40 -9.43
N SER A 78 -35.26 -14.11 -8.13
CA SER A 78 -36.25 -13.21 -7.54
C SER A 78 -35.94 -11.77 -7.98
N GLU A 79 -36.41 -11.45 -9.19
CA GLU A 79 -36.36 -10.11 -9.76
C GLU A 79 -36.99 -9.12 -8.76
N LEU A 80 -36.21 -8.10 -8.38
CA LEU A 80 -36.74 -6.95 -7.65
C LEU A 80 -37.84 -6.31 -8.50
N ASP A 81 -38.94 -5.92 -7.86
CA ASP A 81 -40.04 -5.24 -8.54
C ASP A 81 -39.55 -3.92 -9.16
N GLN A 82 -40.21 -3.45 -10.24
CA GLN A 82 -39.79 -2.26 -10.98
C GLN A 82 -39.73 -1.01 -10.09
N LEU A 83 -40.63 -0.91 -9.11
CA LEU A 83 -40.60 0.15 -8.09
C LEU A 83 -39.35 0.07 -7.20
N GLN A 84 -38.94 -1.14 -6.81
CA GLN A 84 -37.75 -1.36 -5.99
C GLN A 84 -36.48 -1.02 -6.78
N LEU A 85 -36.43 -1.37 -8.07
CA LEU A 85 -35.35 -0.97 -8.97
C LEU A 85 -35.26 0.55 -9.14
N GLY A 86 -36.40 1.24 -9.22
CA GLY A 86 -36.47 2.71 -9.24
C GLY A 86 -35.89 3.33 -7.97
N ASN A 87 -36.29 2.84 -6.80
CA ASN A 87 -35.75 3.32 -5.51
C ASN A 87 -34.24 3.07 -5.39
N CYS A 88 -33.76 1.91 -5.89
CA CYS A 88 -32.34 1.59 -5.91
C CYS A 88 -31.54 2.55 -6.79
N LEU A 89 -32.06 2.91 -7.96
CA LEU A 89 -31.44 3.91 -8.83
C LEU A 89 -31.36 5.27 -8.12
N GLU A 90 -32.47 5.72 -7.52
CA GLU A 90 -32.52 7.00 -6.82
C GLU A 90 -31.49 7.05 -5.67
N TRP A 91 -31.37 5.99 -4.88
CA TRP A 91 -30.36 5.91 -3.83
C TRP A 91 -28.92 5.97 -4.36
N LEU A 92 -28.64 5.32 -5.49
CA LEU A 92 -27.32 5.40 -6.14
C LEU A 92 -27.03 6.81 -6.68
N GLU A 93 -28.04 7.50 -7.21
CA GLU A 93 -27.91 8.89 -7.68
C GLU A 93 -27.67 9.86 -6.52
N GLN A 94 -28.40 9.72 -5.41
CA GLN A 94 -28.20 10.52 -4.20
C GLN A 94 -26.79 10.31 -3.64
N LEU A 95 -26.32 9.07 -3.55
CA LEU A 95 -24.97 8.76 -3.07
C LEU A 95 -23.88 9.33 -3.98
N LYS A 96 -24.08 9.31 -5.30
CA LYS A 96 -23.19 9.99 -6.26
C LYS A 96 -23.15 11.50 -6.02
N ALA A 97 -24.31 12.14 -5.92
CA ALA A 97 -24.38 13.58 -5.71
C ALA A 97 -23.77 14.00 -4.36
N GLU A 98 -23.87 13.16 -3.33
CA GLU A 98 -23.15 13.35 -2.06
C GLU A 98 -21.64 13.23 -2.23
N LEU A 99 -21.16 12.22 -2.97
CA LEU A 99 -19.74 12.00 -3.26
C LEU A 99 -19.15 13.23 -3.97
N ASP A 100 -19.78 13.67 -5.06
CA ASP A 100 -19.32 14.81 -5.87
C ASP A 100 -19.23 16.11 -5.05
N ARG A 101 -20.24 16.39 -4.21
CA ARG A 101 -20.26 17.58 -3.34
C ARG A 101 -19.16 17.54 -2.28
N ASN A 102 -18.96 16.38 -1.64
CA ASN A 102 -17.96 16.28 -0.57
C ASN A 102 -16.53 16.29 -1.10
N ILE A 103 -16.28 15.75 -2.29
CA ILE A 103 -14.98 15.88 -2.97
C ILE A 103 -14.67 17.35 -3.26
N HIS A 104 -15.62 18.07 -3.86
CA HIS A 104 -15.43 19.50 -4.11
C HIS A 104 -15.13 20.27 -2.82
N ASN A 105 -15.83 19.96 -1.73
CA ASN A 105 -15.58 20.59 -0.43
C ASN A 105 -14.21 20.22 0.16
N ALA A 106 -13.78 18.97 0.02
CA ALA A 106 -12.49 18.50 0.52
C ALA A 106 -11.32 19.13 -0.25
N LEU A 107 -11.45 19.29 -1.57
CA LEU A 107 -10.45 19.90 -2.43
C LEU A 107 -10.42 21.44 -2.30
N LYS A 108 -11.56 22.10 -2.02
CA LYS A 108 -11.62 23.55 -1.80
C LYS A 108 -10.91 24.03 -0.54
N GLY A 109 -10.70 23.15 0.44
CA GLY A 109 -9.82 23.31 1.61
C GLY A 109 -9.70 24.70 2.26
N ALA A 110 -10.39 24.91 3.38
CA ALA A 110 -10.10 26.00 4.34
C ALA A 110 -10.00 25.45 5.77
N GLY A 111 -8.89 24.79 6.11
CA GLY A 111 -8.74 24.13 7.42
C GLY A 111 -7.38 23.51 7.67
N ASP A 112 -7.07 23.22 8.94
CA ASP A 112 -5.89 22.44 9.34
C ASP A 112 -5.94 21.01 8.76
N ARG A 113 -4.77 20.46 8.40
CA ARG A 113 -4.57 19.12 7.84
C ARG A 113 -5.27 18.04 8.63
N ARG A 114 -5.05 18.02 9.95
CA ARG A 114 -5.56 16.95 10.82
C ARG A 114 -7.07 16.97 10.82
N GLU A 115 -7.64 18.17 10.85
CA GLU A 115 -9.08 18.37 10.82
C GLU A 115 -9.69 17.99 9.47
N LEU A 116 -9.06 18.37 8.35
CA LEU A 116 -9.49 17.97 7.00
C LEU A 116 -9.47 16.45 6.83
N LEU A 117 -8.38 15.78 7.20
CA LEU A 117 -8.27 14.32 7.14
C LEU A 117 -9.29 13.63 8.04
N ARG A 118 -9.51 14.15 9.26
CA ARG A 118 -10.48 13.59 10.21
C ARG A 118 -11.90 13.70 9.67
N ARG A 119 -12.29 14.86 9.14
CA ARG A 119 -13.61 15.08 8.51
C ARG A 119 -13.80 14.16 7.31
N TRP A 120 -12.80 14.09 6.42
CA TRP A 120 -12.83 13.23 5.24
C TRP A 120 -13.00 11.76 5.62
N ARG A 121 -12.16 11.23 6.53
CA ARG A 121 -12.26 9.83 7.00
C ARG A 121 -13.62 9.54 7.63
N GLY A 122 -14.09 10.41 8.52
CA GLY A 122 -15.37 10.23 9.19
C GLY A 122 -16.55 10.25 8.21
N TRP A 123 -16.48 11.09 7.18
CA TRP A 123 -17.48 11.12 6.12
C TRP A 123 -17.40 9.89 5.21
N SER A 124 -16.23 9.55 4.65
CA SER A 124 -16.05 8.40 3.74
C SER A 124 -16.49 7.11 4.42
N PHE A 125 -16.15 6.90 5.70
CA PHE A 125 -16.63 5.74 6.46
C PHE A 125 -18.17 5.65 6.54
N ARG A 126 -18.86 6.77 6.81
CA ARG A 126 -20.33 6.80 6.86
C ARG A 126 -20.96 6.60 5.49
N TRP A 127 -20.40 7.24 4.47
CA TRP A 127 -20.84 7.08 3.09
C TRP A 127 -20.71 5.62 2.66
N ARG A 128 -19.55 4.99 2.92
CA ARG A 128 -19.27 3.59 2.62
C ARG A 128 -20.30 2.64 3.22
N ARG A 129 -20.61 2.82 4.51
CA ARG A 129 -21.60 1.99 5.21
C ARG A 129 -23.00 2.10 4.59
N ARG A 130 -23.39 3.30 4.13
CA ARG A 130 -24.66 3.50 3.42
C ARG A 130 -24.63 2.86 2.02
N PHE A 131 -23.54 3.06 1.30
CA PHE A 131 -23.32 2.48 -0.02
C PHE A 131 -23.39 0.95 0.00
N GLU A 132 -22.72 0.30 0.95
CA GLU A 132 -22.80 -1.15 1.14
C GLU A 132 -24.22 -1.61 1.48
N LYS A 133 -24.94 -0.87 2.35
CA LYS A 133 -26.34 -1.17 2.67
C LYS A 133 -27.24 -1.13 1.43
N VAL A 134 -27.05 -0.15 0.54
CA VAL A 134 -27.74 -0.06 -0.75
C VAL A 134 -27.36 -1.26 -1.62
N GLY A 135 -26.08 -1.60 -1.70
CA GLY A 135 -25.59 -2.79 -2.41
C GLY A 135 -26.29 -4.08 -1.96
N TYR A 136 -26.39 -4.33 -0.65
CA TYR A 136 -27.08 -5.51 -0.12
C TYR A 136 -28.59 -5.48 -0.36
N THR A 137 -29.23 -4.33 -0.11
CA THR A 137 -30.70 -4.19 -0.21
C THR A 137 -31.17 -4.33 -1.66
N CYS A 138 -30.38 -3.81 -2.60
CA CYS A 138 -30.64 -3.88 -4.04
C CYS A 138 -30.01 -5.12 -4.69
N LYS A 139 -29.46 -6.05 -3.90
CA LYS A 139 -28.75 -7.26 -4.35
C LYS A 139 -27.55 -6.98 -5.29
N LEU A 140 -27.01 -5.77 -5.37
CA LEU A 140 -25.99 -5.39 -6.37
C LEU A 140 -24.58 -5.94 -6.06
N THR A 141 -24.39 -6.59 -4.91
CA THR A 141 -23.10 -7.13 -4.44
C THR A 141 -22.91 -8.60 -4.84
N GLY A 142 -21.75 -8.97 -5.38
CA GLY A 142 -21.30 -10.38 -5.44
C GLY A 142 -21.99 -11.29 -6.46
N TYR A 143 -22.94 -10.78 -7.24
CA TYR A 143 -23.64 -11.55 -8.28
C TYR A 143 -23.30 -11.10 -9.69
N THR A 144 -23.34 -12.06 -10.62
CA THR A 144 -23.27 -11.82 -12.06
C THR A 144 -24.69 -11.85 -12.61
N TYR A 145 -25.08 -10.77 -13.28
CA TYR A 145 -26.43 -10.59 -13.81
C TYR A 145 -26.44 -10.82 -15.32
N PRO A 146 -27.56 -11.32 -15.90
CA PRO A 146 -27.73 -11.37 -17.34
C PRO A 146 -27.57 -9.95 -17.92
N GLU A 147 -26.69 -9.79 -18.91
CA GLU A 147 -26.22 -8.48 -19.41
C GLU A 147 -27.34 -7.51 -19.84
N LYS A 148 -28.52 -8.03 -20.21
CA LYS A 148 -29.65 -7.22 -20.68
C LYS A 148 -30.63 -6.78 -19.59
N SER A 149 -30.47 -7.25 -18.34
CA SER A 149 -31.38 -6.89 -17.25
C SER A 149 -31.11 -5.48 -16.72
N LEU A 150 -32.16 -4.78 -16.26
CA LEU A 150 -32.01 -3.48 -15.58
C LEU A 150 -31.13 -3.62 -14.34
N LEU A 151 -31.20 -4.76 -13.66
CA LEU A 151 -30.39 -5.11 -12.50
C LEU A 151 -28.89 -5.21 -12.85
N ALA A 152 -28.52 -5.74 -14.03
CA ALA A 152 -27.13 -5.72 -14.50
C ALA A 152 -26.60 -4.30 -14.70
N LYS A 153 -27.44 -3.39 -15.24
CA LYS A 153 -27.06 -1.98 -15.40
C LYS A 153 -26.84 -1.30 -14.05
N LEU A 154 -27.74 -1.53 -13.08
CA LEU A 154 -27.61 -0.99 -11.72
C LEU A 154 -26.37 -1.56 -11.01
N ALA A 155 -26.08 -2.85 -11.19
CA ALA A 155 -24.88 -3.47 -10.64
C ALA A 155 -23.61 -2.88 -11.27
N GLY A 156 -23.64 -2.57 -12.58
CA GLY A 156 -22.57 -1.86 -13.26
C GLY A 156 -22.34 -0.45 -12.69
N ILE A 157 -23.41 0.32 -12.48
CA ILE A 157 -23.35 1.65 -11.85
C ILE A 157 -22.77 1.55 -10.44
N TYR A 158 -23.27 0.61 -9.63
CA TYR A 158 -22.77 0.35 -8.28
C TYR A 158 -21.27 0.05 -8.28
N ARG A 159 -20.81 -0.92 -9.10
CA ARG A 159 -19.38 -1.25 -9.19
C ARG A 159 -18.53 -0.05 -9.61
N LEU A 160 -19.00 0.73 -10.57
CA LEU A 160 -18.29 1.93 -11.02
C LEU A 160 -18.19 2.98 -9.91
N GLN A 161 -19.26 3.21 -9.15
CA GLN A 161 -19.25 4.12 -8.01
C GLN A 161 -18.30 3.65 -6.90
N ASP A 162 -18.24 2.34 -6.62
CA ASP A 162 -17.28 1.77 -5.66
C ASP A 162 -15.84 2.05 -6.07
N VAL A 163 -15.50 1.78 -7.33
CA VAL A 163 -14.15 2.05 -7.88
C VAL A 163 -13.82 3.55 -7.82
N LEU A 164 -14.77 4.40 -8.21
CA LEU A 164 -14.60 5.85 -8.18
C LEU A 164 -14.36 6.35 -6.75
N GLU A 165 -15.16 5.93 -5.77
CA GLU A 165 -14.97 6.38 -4.38
C GLU A 165 -13.60 5.97 -3.82
N ARG A 166 -13.16 4.72 -4.07
CA ARG A 166 -11.84 4.27 -3.63
C ARG A 166 -10.70 5.09 -4.25
N ASN A 167 -10.82 5.42 -5.53
CA ASN A 167 -9.81 6.23 -6.21
C ASN A 167 -9.83 7.68 -5.73
N LEU A 168 -11.02 8.24 -5.50
CA LEU A 168 -11.20 9.61 -5.02
C LEU A 168 -10.75 9.76 -3.56
N ASP A 169 -11.04 8.80 -2.66
CA ASP A 169 -10.52 8.78 -1.28
C ASP A 169 -9.00 8.84 -1.25
N ARG A 170 -8.33 8.09 -2.13
CA ARG A 170 -6.86 8.13 -2.24
C ARG A 170 -6.37 9.49 -2.74
N MET A 171 -6.95 10.02 -3.81
CA MET A 171 -6.54 11.31 -4.37
C MET A 171 -6.76 12.46 -3.37
N VAL A 172 -7.90 12.49 -2.69
CA VAL A 172 -8.20 13.51 -1.68
C VAL A 172 -7.23 13.40 -0.50
N ARG A 173 -6.91 12.19 -0.04
CA ARG A 173 -5.89 12.00 1.00
C ARG A 173 -4.51 12.48 0.56
N ALA A 174 -4.08 12.14 -0.65
CA ALA A 174 -2.80 12.59 -1.19
C ALA A 174 -2.75 14.12 -1.29
N PHE A 175 -3.79 14.73 -1.87
CA PHE A 175 -3.93 16.17 -1.98
C PHE A 175 -3.87 16.87 -0.61
N ILE A 176 -4.62 16.37 0.38
CA ILE A 176 -4.61 16.93 1.74
C ILE A 176 -3.23 16.72 2.39
N ILE A 177 -2.54 15.61 2.14
CA ILE A 177 -1.19 15.38 2.71
C ILE A 177 -0.18 16.35 2.12
N GLU A 178 -0.21 16.56 0.80
CA GLU A 178 0.76 17.38 0.06
C GLU A 178 0.54 18.89 0.27
N ASN A 179 -0.71 19.35 0.27
CA ASN A 179 -1.03 20.78 0.24
C ASN A 179 -1.43 21.35 1.61
N ALA A 180 -1.59 20.50 2.62
CA ALA A 180 -1.98 20.88 3.97
C ALA A 180 -1.13 21.98 4.60
N ARG A 181 0.19 21.92 4.41
CA ARG A 181 1.13 22.86 5.03
C ARG A 181 0.91 24.27 4.47
N SER A 182 0.85 24.40 3.16
CA SER A 182 0.61 25.67 2.46
C SER A 182 -0.77 26.25 2.81
N LEU A 183 -1.80 25.40 2.94
CA LEU A 183 -3.13 25.83 3.37
C LEU A 183 -3.17 26.29 4.83
N SER A 184 -2.43 25.62 5.72
CA SER A 184 -2.29 26.04 7.13
C SER A 184 -1.57 27.38 7.24
N GLU A 185 -0.49 27.56 6.47
CA GLU A 185 0.29 28.79 6.44
C GLU A 185 -0.53 29.96 5.87
N LEU A 186 -1.27 29.73 4.78
CA LEU A 186 -2.21 30.70 4.23
C LEU A 186 -3.29 31.08 5.25
N ARG A 187 -3.84 30.11 5.99
CA ARG A 187 -4.83 30.39 7.03
C ARG A 187 -4.24 31.23 8.16
N GLU A 188 -3.05 30.91 8.65
CA GLU A 188 -2.41 31.72 9.68
C GLU A 188 -2.14 33.15 9.20
N LEU A 189 -1.74 33.31 7.93
CA LEU A 189 -1.55 34.63 7.33
C LEU A 189 -2.89 35.39 7.21
N LEU A 190 -3.95 34.73 6.78
CA LEU A 190 -5.30 35.32 6.71
C LEU A 190 -5.86 35.68 8.09
N ASP A 191 -5.67 34.82 9.09
CA ASP A 191 -6.10 35.05 10.47
C ASP A 191 -5.31 36.22 11.10
N ARG A 192 -4.00 36.33 10.80
CA ARG A 192 -3.19 37.50 11.18
C ARG A 192 -3.68 38.77 10.49
N ALA A 193 -3.86 38.74 9.17
CA ALA A 193 -4.36 39.87 8.41
C ALA A 193 -5.75 40.32 8.89
N ARG A 194 -6.64 39.39 9.25
CA ARG A 194 -7.95 39.73 9.83
C ARG A 194 -7.85 40.36 11.21
N LYS A 195 -6.96 39.88 12.08
CA LYS A 195 -6.71 40.49 13.39
C LYS A 195 -6.20 41.92 13.23
N GLU A 196 -5.29 42.16 12.28
CA GLU A 196 -4.80 43.50 11.96
C GLU A 196 -5.92 44.40 11.40
N LEU A 197 -6.83 43.84 10.60
CA LEU A 197 -7.97 44.54 10.02
C LEU A 197 -9.20 44.64 10.95
N GLN A 198 -9.15 44.09 12.17
CA GLN A 198 -10.27 44.00 13.12
C GLN A 198 -11.57 43.40 12.52
N LEU A 199 -11.44 42.46 11.60
CA LEU A 199 -12.59 41.81 10.96
C LEU A 199 -13.16 40.70 11.86
N PRO A 200 -14.49 40.50 11.89
CA PRO A 200 -15.09 39.42 12.68
C PRO A 200 -14.64 38.04 12.18
N PRO A 201 -14.57 37.02 13.06
CA PRO A 201 -14.24 35.65 12.66
C PRO A 201 -15.34 35.07 11.74
N THR A 202 -14.94 34.20 10.81
CA THR A 202 -15.85 33.41 9.95
C THR A 202 -15.81 31.95 10.33
#